data_AF-A0A968NJF6-F1
#
_entry.id   AF-A0A968NJF6-F1
#
_cell.length_a   1.000
_cell.length_b   1.000
_cell.length_c   1.000
_cell.angle_alpha   90.00
_cell.angle_beta   90.00
_cell.angle_gamma   90.00
#
_symmetry.space_group_name_H-M   'P 1'
#
loop_
_entity.id
_entity.type
_entity.pdbx_description
1 polymer ?
#
loop_
_entity_poly.entity_id
_entity_poly.type
_entity_poly.pdbx_seq_one_letter_code
_entity_poly.pdbx_strand_id
1 'polypeptide(L)' 'MSEYQFHDEYTLAEVADRLGKKALKLGLVSSFVVRYFADCREYYIPNETESEGLTPEQAYLYFKKLVEKA' A
#
# COMPACT_ATOMS: atom_id res chain seq x y z
N MET A 1 -24.72 -0.15 -6.02
CA MET A 1 -24.30 0.72 -4.91
C MET A 1 -22.84 0.42 -4.67
N SER A 2 -21.96 1.18 -5.33
CA SER A 2 -20.52 0.99 -5.22
C SER A 2 -20.05 1.76 -4.00
N GLU A 3 -19.86 1.09 -2.88
CA GLU A 3 -19.32 1.67 -1.65
C GLU A 3 -17.84 2.03 -1.87
N TYR A 4 -17.58 3.19 -2.46
CA TYR A 4 -16.27 3.82 -2.45
C TYR A 4 -15.98 4.30 -1.03
N GLN A 5 -15.39 3.44 -0.19
CA GLN A 5 -14.94 3.75 1.18
C GLN A 5 -13.69 4.67 1.25
N PHE A 6 -13.46 5.49 0.23
CA PHE A 6 -12.30 6.39 0.18
C PHE A 6 -12.79 7.79 -0.13
N HIS A 7 -13.31 8.48 0.88
CA HIS A 7 -13.71 9.88 0.79
C HIS A 7 -12.54 10.86 1.04
N ASP A 8 -11.39 10.36 1.51
CA ASP A 8 -10.21 11.16 1.81
C ASP A 8 -8.92 10.37 1.50
N GLU A 9 -7.94 11.02 0.88
CA GLU A 9 -6.60 10.48 0.57
C GLU A 9 -5.90 9.92 1.83
N TYR A 10 -6.25 10.45 3.01
CA TYR A 10 -5.79 9.97 4.31
C TYR A 10 -6.26 8.53 4.60
N THR A 11 -7.51 8.22 4.28
CA THR A 11 -8.11 6.90 4.53
C THR A 11 -7.50 5.85 3.62
N LEU A 12 -7.24 6.22 2.37
CA LEU A 12 -6.61 5.34 1.38
C LEU A 12 -5.18 4.97 1.81
N ALA A 13 -4.41 5.93 2.31
CA ALA A 13 -3.08 5.66 2.84
C ALA A 13 -3.10 4.77 4.09
N GLU A 14 -4.07 4.95 5.00
CA GLU A 14 -4.25 4.03 6.12
C GLU A 14 -4.59 2.61 5.69
N VAL A 15 -5.47 2.46 4.70
CA VAL A 15 -5.86 1.14 4.19
C VAL A 15 -4.69 0.47 3.45
N ALA A 16 -3.90 1.24 2.69
CA ALA A 16 -2.67 0.75 2.06
C ALA A 16 -1.66 0.24 3.10
N ASP A 17 -1.45 0.96 4.21
CA ASP A 17 -0.58 0.52 5.31
C ASP A 17 -1.08 -0.77 5.97
N ARG A 18 -2.39 -0.87 6.23
CA ARG A 18 -3.01 -2.08 6.79
C ARG A 18 -2.86 -3.28 5.87
N LEU A 19 -3.08 -3.07 4.56
CA LEU A 19 -2.91 -4.11 3.55
C LEU A 19 -1.44 -4.51 3.40
N GLY A 20 -0.51 -3.56 3.43
CA GLY A 20 0.93 -3.84 3.38
C GLY A 20 1.39 -4.67 4.58
N LYS A 21 0.97 -4.30 5.79
CA LYS A 21 1.20 -5.10 7.01
C LYS A 21 0.59 -6.49 6.90
N LYS A 22 -0.60 -6.62 6.31
CA LYS A 22 -1.26 -7.92 6.11
C LYS A 22 -0.50 -8.77 5.09
N ALA A 23 -0.09 -8.20 3.97
CA ALA A 23 0.72 -8.87 2.94
C ALA A 23 2.06 -9.34 3.51
N LEU A 24 2.70 -8.53 4.35
CA LEU A 24 3.95 -8.89 5.04
C LEU A 24 3.74 -10.03 6.04
N LYS A 25 2.64 -10.00 6.82
CA LYS A 25 2.27 -11.11 7.71
C LYS A 25 1.95 -12.41 6.98
N LEU A 26 1.35 -12.30 5.79
CA LEU A 26 1.04 -13.45 4.93
C LEU A 26 2.26 -13.96 4.16
N GLY A 27 3.42 -13.29 4.26
CA GLY A 27 4.63 -13.63 3.50
C GLY A 27 4.51 -13.37 2.00
N LEU A 28 3.55 -12.55 1.57
CA LEU A 28 3.32 -12.19 0.16
C LEU A 28 4.31 -11.15 -0.34
N VAL A 29 4.82 -10.32 0.57
CA VAL A 29 5.91 -9.37 0.32
C VAL A 29 7.03 -9.60 1.32
N SER A 30 8.28 -9.60 0.84
CA SER A 30 9.45 -9.82 1.69
C SER A 30 9.72 -8.64 2.62
N SER A 31 9.46 -7.42 2.15
CA SER A 31 9.55 -6.17 2.91
C SER A 31 8.81 -5.07 2.15
N PHE A 32 8.50 -3.97 2.83
CA PHE A 32 8.07 -2.74 2.19
C PHE A 32 8.51 -1.55 3.04
N VAL A 33 8.77 -0.42 2.39
CA VAL A 33 9.14 0.84 3.04
C VAL A 33 8.05 1.87 2.79
N VAL A 34 7.68 2.61 3.82
CA VAL A 34 6.73 3.73 3.72
C VAL A 34 7.48 5.01 4.04
N ARG A 35 7.57 5.91 3.05
CA ARG A 35 8.05 7.28 3.27
C ARG A 35 6.87 8.20 3.54
N TYR A 36 6.94 8.89 4.66
CA TYR A 36 5.98 9.91 5.05
C TYR A 36 6.51 11.28 4.62
N PHE A 37 5.87 11.90 3.63
CA PHE A 37 6.07 13.31 3.31
C PHE A 37 5.00 14.16 4.00
N ALA A 38 5.23 15.47 4.07
CA ALA A 38 4.29 16.40 4.70
C ALA A 38 2.94 16.47 3.97
N ASP A 39 2.95 16.23 2.66
CA ASP A 39 1.78 16.33 1.78
C ASP A 39 1.26 14.95 1.34
N CYS A 40 2.17 13.98 1.15
CA CYS A 40 1.87 12.67 0.57
C CYS A 40 2.60 11.52 1.29
N ARG A 41 2.28 10.28 0.94
CA ARG A 41 3.04 9.10 1.36
C ARG A 41 3.50 8.33 0.13
N GLU A 42 4.71 7.78 0.16
CA GLU A 42 5.24 6.93 -0.89
C GLU A 42 5.55 5.54 -0.33
N TYR A 43 5.28 4.51 -1.12
CA TYR A 43 5.43 3.12 -0.75
C TYR A 43 6.42 2.44 -1.69
N TYR A 44 7.41 1.76 -1.13
CA TYR A 44 8.43 1.06 -1.91
C TYR A 44 8.35 -0.42 -1.57
N ILE A 45 8.05 -1.26 -2.57
CA ILE A 45 7.82 -2.70 -2.39
C ILE A 45 8.57 -3.47 -3.48
N PRO A 46 9.58 -4.30 -3.17
CA PRO A 46 10.01 -4.73 -1.84
C PRO A 46 11.06 -3.84 -1.15
N ASN A 47 11.76 -2.98 -1.89
CA ASN A 47 12.83 -2.12 -1.37
C ASN A 47 12.90 -0.78 -2.12
N GLU A 48 13.40 0.29 -1.47
CA GLU A 48 13.61 1.62 -2.09
C GLU A 48 14.57 1.59 -3.29
N THR A 49 15.50 0.63 -3.33
CA THR A 49 16.52 0.54 -4.39
C THR A 49 16.04 -0.20 -5.64
N GLU A 50 15.09 -1.11 -5.49
CA GLU A 50 14.64 -2.03 -6.54
C GLU A 50 13.21 -1.74 -7.01
N SER A 51 12.54 -0.77 -6.40
CA SER A 51 11.17 -0.43 -6.75
C SER A 51 10.94 1.07 -6.71
N GLU A 52 10.13 1.52 -7.66
CA GLU A 52 9.72 2.91 -7.74
C GLU A 52 8.75 3.25 -6.59
N GLY A 53 8.79 4.50 -6.15
CA GLY A 53 7.89 5.01 -5.12
C GLY A 53 6.45 4.98 -5.62
N LEU A 54 5.65 4.08 -5.07
CA LEU A 54 4.24 3.95 -5.38
C LEU A 54 3.44 4.96 -4.54
N THR A 55 2.46 5.59 -5.17
CA THR A 55 1.46 6.40 -4.45
C THR A 55 0.61 5.49 -3.54
N PRO A 56 -0.08 6.03 -2.52
CA PRO A 56 -0.97 5.23 -1.68
C PRO A 56 -2.02 4.46 -2.48
N GLU A 57 -2.46 4.99 -3.62
CA GLU A 57 -3.42 4.32 -4.52
C GLU A 57 -2.80 3.11 -5.20
N GLN A 58 -1.60 3.27 -5.74
CA GLN A 58 -0.88 2.18 -6.40
C GLN A 58 -0.50 1.10 -5.39
N ALA A 59 -0.04 1.48 -4.21
CA ALA A 59 0.26 0.56 -3.12
C ALA A 59 -0.99 -0.22 -2.69
N TYR A 60 -2.12 0.47 -2.51
CA TYR A 60 -3.41 -0.16 -2.21
C TYR A 60 -3.80 -1.20 -3.26
N LEU A 61 -3.76 -0.84 -4.55
CA LEU A 61 -4.10 -1.77 -5.63
C LEU A 61 -3.13 -2.95 -5.71
N TYR A 62 -1.84 -2.72 -5.47
CA TYR A 62 -0.82 -3.76 -5.47
C TYR A 62 -1.04 -4.76 -4.33
N PHE A 63 -1.16 -4.28 -3.09
CA PHE A 63 -1.40 -5.14 -1.93
C PHE A 63 -2.77 -5.83 -2.02
N LYS A 64 -3.81 -5.13 -2.50
CA LYS A 64 -5.13 -5.73 -2.69
C LYS A 64 -5.05 -6.90 -3.66
N LYS A 65 -4.40 -6.73 -4.82
CA LYS A 65 -4.17 -7.81 -5.78
C LYS A 65 -3.39 -8.98 -5.17
N LEU A 66 -2.37 -8.71 -4.37
CA LEU A 66 -1.60 -9.76 -3.71
C LEU A 66 -2.46 -10.54 -2.70
N VAL A 67 -3.23 -9.83 -1.86
CA VAL A 67 -4.09 -10.43 -0.85
C VAL A 67 -5.29 -11.15 -1.46
N GLU A 68 -5.84 -10.69 -2.59
CA GLU A 68 -6.93 -11.37 -3.31
C GLU A 68 -6.45 -12.61 -4.09
N LYS A 69 -5.16 -12.66 -4.44
CA LYS A 69 -4.58 -13.76 -5.22
C LYS A 69 -3.99 -14.87 -4.34
N ALA A 70 -3.93 -14.66 -3.03
CA ALA A 70 -3.44 -15.58 -2.00
C ALA A 70 -4.61 -16.31 -1.31
#